data_AF-A0AAD4HFX8-F1
#
_entry.id   AF-A0AAD4HFX8-F1
#
_cell.length_a   1.000
_cell.length_b   1.000
_cell.length_c   1.000
_cell.angle_alpha   90.00
_cell.angle_beta   90.00
_cell.angle_gamma   90.00
#
_symmetry.space_group_name_H-M   'P 1'
#
loop_
_entity.id
_entity.type
_entity.pdbx_description
1 polymer ?
#
loop_
_entity_poly.entity_id
_entity_poly.type
_entity_poly.pdbx_seq_one_letter_code
_entity_poly.pdbx_strand_id
1 'polypeptide(L)'
;MLVADEILPSKISAIDPPMQLKGTLVPESKLAARPFKNDPSPYLKRVSFERSRSNSRTPRPMPSDSLSSLDSMSDSGSSTSTESLSDDSKIPKPPGEPGHPGRGGYTLNEALDWNQKAYAKFKKFMHNLIEEHLDTTKCASSQDYALLKVVRDKAVDAFPDLENYRDFWPLNDMIMMCLKYTSGRARQKKARMVVGKSKSKKMH
;
A
#
# COMPACT_ATOMS: atom_id res chain seq x y z
N MET A 1 36.54 38.80 45.93
CA MET A 1 35.82 39.72 45.03
C MET A 1 34.55 38.98 44.60
N LEU A 2 33.45 39.05 45.34
CA LEU A 2 32.44 40.12 45.43
C LEU A 2 31.62 40.32 44.13
N VAL A 3 30.37 39.83 44.19
CA VAL A 3 29.08 40.44 43.70
C VAL A 3 28.90 40.51 42.17
N ALA A 4 27.77 40.22 41.49
CA ALA A 4 26.34 40.08 41.79
C ALA A 4 25.73 39.23 40.63
N ASP A 5 24.80 38.30 40.87
CA ASP A 5 23.33 38.45 40.75
C ASP A 5 22.82 39.62 39.89
N GLU A 6 22.25 39.33 38.72
CA GLU A 6 21.19 40.17 38.14
C GLU A 6 20.07 39.30 37.53
N ILE A 7 19.08 39.04 38.37
CA ILE A 7 17.74 38.63 38.02
C ILE A 7 17.01 39.88 37.53
N LEU A 8 16.48 39.87 36.31
CA LEU A 8 15.44 40.82 35.89
C LEU A 8 14.08 40.12 35.75
N PRO A 9 13.07 40.53 36.52
CA PRO A 9 11.68 40.11 36.33
C PRO A 9 10.85 41.11 35.49
N SER A 10 9.89 40.54 34.76
CA SER A 10 8.47 40.93 34.58
C SER A 10 8.07 42.35 34.17
N LYS A 11 7.43 42.49 32.99
CA LYS A 11 6.31 43.43 32.68
C LYS A 11 5.43 42.82 31.56
N ILE A 12 4.28 42.20 31.84
CA ILE A 12 2.90 42.72 31.94
C ILE A 12 2.45 43.57 30.73
N SER A 13 1.38 43.12 30.03
CA SER A 13 0.11 43.85 29.83
C SER A 13 -0.51 43.70 28.42
N ALA A 14 -1.85 43.76 28.42
CA ALA A 14 -2.80 43.97 27.31
C ALA A 14 -3.08 42.74 26.41
N ILE A 15 -4.21 42.02 26.54
CA ILE A 15 -5.62 42.43 26.33
C ILE A 15 -5.83 43.09 24.97
N ASP A 16 -6.33 42.30 24.02
CA ASP A 16 -7.42 42.62 23.06
C ASP A 16 -7.55 41.47 22.03
N PRO A 17 -8.64 41.32 21.27
CA PRO A 17 -10.07 41.26 21.60
C PRO A 17 -10.71 39.93 21.09
N PRO A 18 -12.00 39.64 21.37
CA PRO A 18 -12.65 38.42 20.88
C PRO A 18 -12.83 38.46 19.36
N MET A 19 -12.20 37.53 18.65
CA MET A 19 -12.48 37.31 17.24
C MET A 19 -13.93 36.85 17.07
N GLN A 20 -14.73 37.75 16.51
CA GLN A 20 -16.09 37.48 16.08
C GLN A 20 -16.12 36.31 15.09
N LEU A 21 -16.79 35.24 15.47
CA LEU A 21 -17.27 34.17 14.60
C LEU A 21 -18.23 34.78 13.57
N LYS A 22 -17.71 35.09 12.38
CA LYS A 22 -18.53 35.33 11.20
C LYS A 22 -19.11 34.00 10.76
N GLY A 23 -20.36 33.75 11.17
CA GLY A 23 -21.20 32.70 10.61
C GLY A 23 -21.41 32.98 9.13
N THR A 24 -20.68 32.24 8.28
CA THR A 24 -21.00 32.13 6.87
C THR A 24 -22.25 31.26 6.76
N LEU A 25 -23.36 31.91 6.39
CA LEU A 25 -24.57 31.28 5.86
C LEU A 25 -24.18 30.31 4.74
N VAL A 26 -24.17 29.03 5.06
CA VAL A 26 -24.17 27.96 4.06
C VAL A 26 -25.53 28.00 3.36
N PRO A 27 -25.59 28.07 2.02
CA PRO A 27 -26.84 27.89 1.30
C PRO A 27 -27.38 26.49 1.58
N GLU A 28 -28.54 26.44 2.22
CA GLU A 28 -29.34 25.23 2.39
C GLU A 28 -29.73 24.71 1.00
N SER A 29 -28.91 23.81 0.45
CA SER A 29 -29.25 23.08 -0.75
C SER A 29 -30.31 22.05 -0.35
N LYS A 30 -31.57 22.42 -0.59
CA LYS A 30 -32.72 21.53 -0.57
C LYS A 30 -32.42 20.31 -1.43
N LEU A 31 -32.00 19.21 -0.80
CA LEU A 31 -32.02 17.89 -1.39
C LEU A 31 -33.48 17.48 -1.50
N ALA A 32 -34.07 17.75 -2.66
CA ALA A 32 -35.31 17.12 -3.07
C ALA A 32 -35.10 15.60 -3.01
N ALA A 33 -35.75 14.96 -2.03
CA ALA A 33 -35.88 13.51 -1.98
C ALA A 33 -36.56 13.04 -3.27
N ARG A 34 -35.77 12.47 -4.18
CA ARG A 34 -36.32 11.75 -5.32
C ARG A 34 -36.90 10.44 -4.79
N PRO A 35 -38.17 10.11 -5.06
CA PRO A 35 -38.70 8.79 -4.78
C PRO A 35 -37.93 7.79 -5.64
N PHE A 36 -37.21 6.88 -4.99
CA PHE A 36 -36.62 5.71 -5.62
C PHE A 36 -37.75 4.82 -6.11
N LYS A 37 -38.13 5.00 -7.38
CA LYS A 37 -38.90 3.98 -8.11
C LYS A 37 -37.93 2.85 -8.40
N ASN A 38 -38.13 1.75 -7.70
CA ASN A 38 -37.46 0.47 -7.94
C ASN A 38 -37.91 -0.05 -9.30
N ASP A 39 -37.16 0.24 -10.36
CA ASP A 39 -37.26 -0.52 -11.60
C ASP A 39 -36.44 -1.81 -11.43
N PRO A 40 -37.07 -3.01 -11.52
CA PRO A 40 -36.32 -4.25 -11.57
C PRO A 40 -35.52 -4.31 -12.87
N SER A 41 -34.20 -4.16 -12.75
CA SER A 41 -33.24 -4.39 -13.82
C SER A 41 -33.45 -5.78 -14.45
N PRO A 42 -33.66 -5.88 -15.78
CA PRO A 42 -33.95 -7.15 -16.45
C PRO A 42 -32.70 -8.01 -16.72
N TYR A 43 -31.55 -7.68 -16.13
CA TYR A 43 -30.30 -8.42 -16.35
C TYR A 43 -29.80 -9.13 -15.09
N LEU A 44 -30.59 -10.08 -14.59
CA LEU A 44 -30.06 -11.20 -13.82
C LEU A 44 -29.65 -12.31 -14.79
N LYS A 45 -28.44 -12.21 -15.36
CA LYS A 45 -27.77 -13.36 -15.95
C LYS A 45 -26.75 -13.90 -14.94
N ARG A 46 -27.26 -14.74 -14.03
CA ARG A 46 -26.43 -15.68 -13.25
C ARG A 46 -25.71 -16.57 -14.26
N VAL A 47 -24.40 -16.39 -14.42
CA VAL A 47 -23.55 -17.39 -15.04
C VAL A 47 -23.06 -18.28 -13.91
N SER A 48 -23.75 -19.39 -13.71
CA SER A 48 -23.28 -20.49 -12.88
C SER A 48 -22.04 -21.07 -13.55
N PHE A 49 -20.84 -20.77 -13.03
CA PHE A 49 -19.65 -21.54 -13.37
C PHE A 49 -19.70 -22.84 -12.56
N GLU A 50 -20.35 -23.84 -13.12
CA GLU A 50 -20.21 -25.23 -12.68
C GLU A 50 -18.76 -25.65 -12.95
N ARG A 51 -17.92 -25.55 -11.93
CA ARG A 51 -16.57 -26.12 -11.95
C ARG A 51 -16.74 -27.63 -11.76
N SER A 52 -16.95 -28.35 -12.86
CA SER A 52 -16.89 -29.80 -12.89
C SER A 52 -15.51 -30.25 -12.41
N ARG A 53 -15.44 -30.67 -11.14
CA ARG A 53 -14.35 -31.49 -10.61
C ARG A 53 -14.59 -32.92 -11.10
N SER A 54 -14.08 -33.22 -12.30
CA SER A 54 -13.97 -34.60 -12.76
C SER A 54 -12.86 -35.29 -11.98
N ASN A 55 -13.26 -36.06 -10.98
CA ASN A 55 -12.46 -37.00 -10.27
C ASN A 55 -12.39 -38.30 -11.10
N SER A 56 -11.36 -38.47 -11.94
CA SER A 56 -11.08 -39.76 -12.58
C SER A 56 -9.76 -40.31 -12.05
N ARG A 57 -9.91 -41.20 -11.06
CA ARG A 57 -8.90 -42.19 -10.71
C ARG A 57 -8.64 -43.09 -11.93
N THR A 58 -7.40 -43.19 -12.36
CA THR A 58 -6.88 -44.39 -13.04
C THR A 58 -5.46 -44.63 -12.52
N PRO A 59 -5.16 -45.79 -11.91
CA PRO A 59 -3.80 -46.21 -11.62
C PRO A 59 -3.21 -46.85 -12.88
N ARG A 60 -2.07 -46.34 -13.37
CA ARG A 60 -1.31 -46.98 -14.45
C ARG A 60 -0.02 -47.59 -13.88
N PRO A 61 0.34 -48.83 -14.27
CA PRO A 61 1.48 -49.55 -13.70
C PRO A 61 2.83 -49.04 -14.21
N MET A 62 3.84 -49.21 -13.35
CA MET A 62 5.27 -49.00 -13.57
C MET A 62 5.80 -49.69 -14.83
N PRO A 63 6.89 -49.15 -15.40
CA PRO A 63 8.05 -50.01 -15.67
C PRO A 63 9.34 -49.43 -15.07
N SER A 64 10.13 -50.36 -14.53
CA SER A 64 11.44 -50.17 -13.92
C SER A 64 12.55 -49.82 -14.91
N ASP A 65 13.65 -49.37 -14.30
CA ASP A 65 15.05 -49.42 -14.73
C ASP A 65 15.54 -48.29 -15.65
N SER A 66 16.30 -47.38 -15.04
CA SER A 66 17.66 -47.05 -15.50
C SER A 66 18.40 -46.28 -14.41
N LEU A 67 19.40 -46.96 -13.83
CA LEU A 67 20.43 -46.40 -12.96
C LEU A 67 21.38 -45.55 -13.80
N SER A 68 21.62 -44.29 -13.43
CA SER A 68 22.88 -43.62 -13.78
C SER A 68 23.16 -42.41 -12.89
N SER A 69 24.24 -42.59 -12.14
CA SER A 69 25.26 -41.61 -11.72
C SER A 69 24.88 -40.46 -10.80
N LEU A 70 25.32 -40.66 -9.55
CA LEU A 70 25.63 -39.66 -8.56
C LEU A 70 26.86 -38.88 -9.04
N ASP A 71 26.74 -37.57 -9.19
CA ASP A 71 27.89 -36.66 -9.09
C ASP A 71 27.52 -35.51 -8.15
N SER A 72 27.99 -35.68 -6.92
CA SER A 72 28.13 -34.69 -5.86
C SER A 72 29.00 -33.54 -6.34
N MET A 73 28.51 -32.30 -6.32
CA MET A 73 29.39 -31.13 -6.30
C MET A 73 28.83 -30.01 -5.42
N SER A 74 29.51 -29.86 -4.29
CA SER A 74 29.89 -28.62 -3.61
C SER A 74 28.82 -27.76 -2.93
N ASP A 75 28.81 -27.92 -1.60
CA ASP A 75 28.48 -26.91 -0.61
C ASP A 75 29.39 -25.67 -0.81
N SER A 76 28.78 -24.52 -1.07
CA SER A 76 29.40 -23.21 -0.85
C SER A 76 28.51 -22.45 0.11
N GLY A 77 28.77 -22.69 1.39
CA GLY A 77 28.33 -21.84 2.48
C GLY A 77 28.89 -20.43 2.32
N SER A 78 28.17 -19.57 1.61
CA SER A 78 28.28 -18.13 1.79
C SER A 78 27.40 -17.74 2.97
N SER A 79 27.86 -18.09 4.17
CA SER A 79 27.34 -17.56 5.42
C SER A 79 27.72 -16.08 5.51
N THR A 80 26.95 -15.22 4.86
CA THR A 80 26.80 -13.84 5.35
C THR A 80 25.98 -13.91 6.62
N SER A 81 26.68 -14.24 7.71
CA SER A 81 26.22 -14.01 9.08
C SER A 81 26.16 -12.51 9.30
N THR A 82 25.15 -11.86 8.74
CA THR A 82 24.69 -10.58 9.29
C THR A 82 24.16 -10.91 10.67
N GLU A 83 24.87 -10.46 11.70
CA GLU A 83 24.52 -10.62 13.11
C GLU A 83 23.01 -10.46 13.31
N SER A 84 22.34 -11.59 13.53
CA SER A 84 20.92 -11.66 13.83
C SER A 84 20.75 -11.27 15.30
N LEU A 85 20.83 -9.97 15.56
CA LEU A 85 20.30 -9.40 16.79
C LEU A 85 18.77 -9.46 16.69
N SER A 86 18.23 -10.60 17.10
CA SER A 86 16.83 -10.89 17.45
C SER A 86 15.76 -10.13 16.65
N ASP A 87 15.47 -10.57 15.43
CA ASP A 87 14.21 -10.22 14.72
C ASP A 87 12.95 -10.58 15.54
N ASP A 88 13.12 -11.31 16.63
CA ASP A 88 12.07 -11.62 17.60
C ASP A 88 11.56 -10.40 18.38
N SER A 89 12.36 -9.33 18.50
CA SER A 89 11.93 -8.07 19.14
C SER A 89 11.23 -7.10 18.19
N LYS A 90 11.23 -7.36 16.88
CA LYS A 90 10.60 -6.48 15.88
C LYS A 90 9.10 -6.71 15.79
N ILE A 91 8.36 -5.63 15.52
CA ILE A 91 6.91 -5.63 15.37
C ILE A 91 6.54 -6.49 14.15
N PRO A 92 5.85 -7.63 14.32
CA PRO A 92 5.50 -8.50 13.22
C PRO A 92 4.37 -7.92 12.38
N LYS A 93 4.27 -8.39 11.14
CA LYS A 93 3.16 -8.04 10.25
C LYS A 93 1.85 -8.63 10.81
N PRO A 94 0.76 -7.84 10.92
CA PRO A 94 -0.52 -8.37 11.39
C PRO A 94 -1.11 -9.38 10.40
N PRO A 95 -1.97 -10.30 10.87
CA PRO A 95 -2.64 -11.26 10.00
C PRO A 95 -3.59 -10.55 9.02
N GLY A 96 -3.58 -10.98 7.76
CA GLY A 96 -4.47 -10.47 6.72
C GLY A 96 -3.79 -9.73 5.58
N GLU A 97 -4.58 -9.31 4.58
CA GLU A 97 -4.10 -8.47 3.48
C GLU A 97 -4.29 -6.97 3.77
N PRO A 98 -3.31 -6.11 3.45
CA PRO A 98 -3.44 -4.67 3.60
C PRO A 98 -4.51 -4.10 2.66
N GLY A 99 -5.38 -3.23 3.17
CA GLY A 99 -6.35 -2.48 2.39
C GLY A 99 -7.70 -3.16 2.16
N HIS A 100 -7.98 -4.27 2.85
CA HIS A 100 -9.24 -5.01 2.73
C HIS A 100 -10.01 -5.16 4.06
N PRO A 101 -10.38 -4.02 4.70
CA PRO A 101 -11.11 -4.06 5.97
C PRO A 101 -12.45 -4.78 5.78
N GLY A 102 -12.75 -5.73 6.67
CA GLY A 102 -14.00 -6.49 6.66
C GLY A 102 -13.97 -7.84 5.91
N ARG A 103 -12.82 -8.24 5.32
CA ARG A 103 -12.62 -9.64 4.82
C ARG A 103 -11.40 -10.31 5.44
N GLY A 104 -11.07 -9.96 6.68
CA GLY A 104 -9.89 -10.47 7.37
C GLY A 104 -8.58 -9.79 6.96
N GLY A 105 -8.64 -8.63 6.32
CA GLY A 105 -7.50 -7.73 6.12
C GLY A 105 -7.47 -6.62 7.17
N TYR A 106 -6.44 -5.78 7.12
CA TYR A 106 -6.27 -4.63 8.00
C TYR A 106 -6.06 -3.33 7.21
N THR A 107 -6.24 -2.20 7.88
CA THR A 107 -5.82 -0.91 7.33
C THR A 107 -4.40 -0.58 7.81
N LEU A 108 -3.54 -0.08 6.92
CA LEU A 108 -2.15 0.21 7.29
C LEU A 108 -2.04 1.27 8.40
N ASN A 109 -2.96 2.22 8.45
CA ASN A 109 -3.00 3.23 9.51
C ASN A 109 -3.26 2.62 10.90
N GLU A 110 -4.23 1.71 10.97
CA GLU A 110 -4.59 0.99 12.20
C GLU A 110 -3.47 0.06 12.66
N ALA A 111 -2.83 -0.64 11.73
CA ALA A 111 -1.74 -1.57 12.04
C ALA A 111 -0.46 -0.89 12.57
N LEU A 112 -0.22 0.37 12.18
CA LEU A 112 0.95 1.14 12.66
C LEU A 112 0.67 1.85 13.98
N ASP A 113 -0.60 2.12 14.30
CA ASP A 113 -1.03 2.92 15.45
C ASP A 113 -0.28 4.27 15.56
N TRP A 114 0.04 4.87 14.41
CA TRP A 114 0.72 6.15 14.35
C TRP A 114 -0.27 7.30 14.50
N ASN A 115 0.22 8.43 15.02
CA ASN A 115 -0.55 9.68 14.98
C ASN A 115 -0.95 9.99 13.52
N GLN A 116 -2.21 10.39 13.30
CA GLN A 116 -2.75 10.68 11.97
C GLN A 116 -1.87 11.65 11.17
N LYS A 117 -1.23 12.64 11.81
CA LYS A 117 -0.29 13.56 11.16
C LYS A 117 0.99 12.87 10.69
N ALA A 118 1.55 12.00 11.53
CA ALA A 118 2.75 11.22 11.20
C ALA A 118 2.48 10.24 10.07
N TYR A 119 1.37 9.50 10.15
CA TYR A 119 0.94 8.60 9.08
C TYR A 119 0.69 9.33 7.76
N ALA A 120 0.04 10.51 7.79
CA ALA A 120 -0.18 11.31 6.59
C ALA A 120 1.14 11.78 5.95
N LYS A 121 2.12 12.18 6.77
CA LYS A 121 3.47 12.56 6.32
C LYS A 121 4.17 11.37 5.66
N PHE A 122 4.19 10.22 6.33
CA PHE A 122 4.76 8.97 5.82
C PHE A 122 4.11 8.56 4.49
N LYS A 123 2.78 8.53 4.44
CA LYS A 123 2.03 8.18 3.23
C LYS A 123 2.37 9.10 2.07
N LYS A 124 2.36 10.42 2.28
CA LYS A 124 2.70 11.39 1.22
C LYS A 124 4.14 11.21 0.74
N PHE A 125 5.08 11.02 1.67
CA PHE A 125 6.48 10.80 1.34
C PHE A 125 6.69 9.53 0.51
N MET A 126 6.06 8.41 0.92
CA MET A 126 6.13 7.16 0.18
C MET A 126 5.53 7.28 -1.22
N HIS A 127 4.40 7.96 -1.39
CA HIS A 127 3.82 8.22 -2.71
C HIS A 127 4.81 8.93 -3.64
N ASN A 128 5.49 9.96 -3.15
CA ASN A 128 6.49 10.70 -3.93
C ASN A 128 7.67 9.80 -4.33
N LEU A 129 8.23 9.04 -3.39
CA LEU A 129 9.36 8.13 -3.69
C LEU A 129 8.98 7.05 -4.72
N ILE A 130 7.78 6.51 -4.62
CA ILE A 130 7.28 5.50 -5.56
C ILE A 130 7.14 6.09 -6.97
N GLU A 131 6.62 7.31 -7.08
CA GLU A 131 6.49 7.98 -8.38
C GLU A 131 7.85 8.40 -8.96
N GLU A 132 8.82 8.73 -8.12
CA GLU A 132 10.17 9.13 -8.53
C GLU A 132 11.03 7.93 -8.98
N HIS A 133 10.96 6.82 -8.26
CA HIS A 133 11.90 5.70 -8.43
C HIS A 133 11.32 4.43 -9.03
N LEU A 134 10.01 4.21 -8.97
CA LEU A 134 9.39 2.98 -9.44
C LEU A 134 8.53 3.19 -10.69
N ASP A 135 8.41 2.15 -11.49
CA ASP A 135 7.53 2.15 -12.65
C ASP A 135 6.08 1.91 -12.21
N THR A 136 5.31 2.98 -12.04
CA THR A 136 3.89 2.92 -11.63
C THR A 136 2.97 2.20 -12.63
N THR A 137 3.47 1.80 -13.81
CA THR A 137 2.70 1.01 -14.78
C THR A 137 2.80 -0.50 -14.54
N LYS A 138 3.78 -0.94 -13.73
CA LYS A 138 4.04 -2.34 -13.39
C LYS A 138 3.58 -2.68 -11.97
N CYS A 139 3.33 -3.96 -11.71
CA CYS A 139 3.06 -4.45 -10.35
C CYS A 139 4.36 -4.62 -9.55
N ALA A 140 4.25 -4.72 -8.23
CA ALA A 140 5.40 -4.85 -7.32
C ALA A 140 6.33 -6.02 -7.68
N SER A 141 5.78 -7.18 -8.05
CA SER A 141 6.55 -8.36 -8.46
C SER A 141 7.30 -8.22 -9.78
N SER A 142 7.02 -7.17 -10.56
CA SER A 142 7.69 -6.88 -11.83
C SER A 142 8.56 -5.63 -11.75
N GLN A 143 8.78 -5.09 -10.55
CA GLN A 143 9.74 -4.01 -10.31
C GLN A 143 11.16 -4.57 -10.23
N ASP A 144 12.13 -3.71 -10.49
CA ASP A 144 13.52 -3.99 -10.20
C ASP A 144 13.75 -3.97 -8.68
N TYR A 145 14.37 -5.04 -8.18
CA TYR A 145 14.72 -5.16 -6.76
C TYR A 145 15.70 -4.08 -6.30
N ALA A 146 16.62 -3.64 -7.17
CA ALA A 146 17.56 -2.57 -6.83
C ALA A 146 16.83 -1.24 -6.56
N LEU A 147 15.79 -0.92 -7.34
CA LEU A 147 14.98 0.28 -7.15
C LEU A 147 14.11 0.19 -5.89
N LEU A 148 13.56 -1.00 -5.59
CA LEU A 148 12.83 -1.23 -4.33
C LEU A 148 13.73 -1.01 -3.12
N LYS A 149 14.99 -1.45 -3.19
CA LYS A 149 15.99 -1.22 -2.14
C LYS A 149 16.26 0.28 -1.96
N VAL A 150 16.46 1.03 -3.04
CA VAL A 150 16.65 2.50 -2.97
C VAL A 150 15.47 3.19 -2.30
N VAL A 151 14.23 2.82 -2.63
CA VAL A 151 13.03 3.38 -1.99
C VAL A 151 13.00 3.06 -0.50
N ARG A 152 13.37 1.82 -0.12
CA ARG A 152 13.44 1.40 1.27
C ARG A 152 14.49 2.18 2.05
N ASP A 153 15.71 2.26 1.54
CA ASP A 153 16.82 2.95 2.20
C ASP A 153 16.47 4.43 2.43
N LYS A 154 15.98 5.13 1.40
CA LYS A 154 15.51 6.52 1.52
C LYS A 154 14.36 6.70 2.51
N ALA A 155 13.50 5.70 2.66
CA ALA A 155 12.38 5.77 3.59
C ALA A 155 12.80 5.52 5.04
N VAL A 156 13.75 4.62 5.26
CA VAL A 156 14.36 4.39 6.58
C VAL A 156 15.13 5.64 7.02
N ASP A 157 15.90 6.27 6.13
CA ASP A 157 16.60 7.53 6.42
C ASP A 157 15.64 8.64 6.88
N ALA A 158 14.44 8.70 6.31
CA ALA A 158 13.43 9.71 6.65
C ALA A 158 12.55 9.34 7.85
N PHE A 159 12.38 8.03 8.13
CA PHE A 159 11.54 7.49 9.19
C PHE A 159 12.26 6.32 9.88
N PRO A 160 13.21 6.59 10.80
CA PRO A 160 14.00 5.55 11.47
C PRO A 160 13.14 4.54 12.25
N ASP A 161 11.94 4.94 12.71
CA ASP A 161 10.98 4.06 13.38
C ASP A 161 10.61 2.81 12.55
N LEU A 162 10.82 2.84 11.24
CA LEU A 162 10.58 1.71 10.33
C LEU A 162 11.50 0.51 10.59
N GLU A 163 12.67 0.71 11.19
CA GLU A 163 13.59 -0.38 11.55
C GLU A 163 13.03 -1.30 12.64
N ASN A 164 12.07 -0.79 13.42
CA ASN A 164 11.40 -1.55 14.47
C ASN A 164 10.40 -2.58 13.92
N TYR A 165 10.11 -2.54 12.62
CA TYR A 165 9.14 -3.45 11.99
C TYR A 165 9.85 -4.59 11.25
N ARG A 166 9.38 -5.81 11.48
CA ARG A 166 9.96 -7.00 10.87
C ARG A 166 9.85 -6.93 9.34
N ASP A 167 10.93 -7.24 8.65
CA ASP A 167 11.03 -7.22 7.18
C ASP A 167 10.59 -5.91 6.52
N PHE A 168 10.49 -4.81 7.28
CA PHE A 168 9.98 -3.53 6.79
C PHE A 168 8.59 -3.66 6.17
N TRP A 169 7.73 -4.50 6.76
CA TRP A 169 6.39 -4.76 6.27
C TRP A 169 5.55 -3.49 5.99
N PRO A 170 5.67 -2.37 6.75
CA PRO A 170 4.93 -1.15 6.44
C PRO A 170 5.30 -0.55 5.08
N LEU A 171 6.59 -0.58 4.74
CA LEU A 171 7.10 -0.10 3.46
C LEU A 171 6.63 -0.99 2.32
N ASN A 172 6.80 -2.30 2.49
CA ASN A 172 6.43 -3.29 1.47
C ASN A 172 4.93 -3.21 1.15
N ASP A 173 4.08 -3.09 2.18
CA ASP A 173 2.64 -2.96 2.00
C ASP A 173 2.26 -1.65 1.34
N MET A 174 2.88 -0.53 1.73
CA MET A 174 2.62 0.78 1.10
C MET A 174 2.98 0.76 -0.39
N ILE A 175 4.15 0.21 -0.74
CA ILE A 175 4.58 0.06 -2.15
C ILE A 175 3.59 -0.81 -2.91
N MET A 176 3.21 -1.96 -2.35
CA MET A 176 2.28 -2.90 -2.98
C MET A 176 0.92 -2.27 -3.23
N MET A 177 0.34 -1.58 -2.24
CA MET A 177 -0.94 -0.91 -2.37
C MET A 177 -0.91 0.19 -3.43
N CYS A 178 0.14 1.03 -3.42
CA CYS A 178 0.30 2.11 -4.39
C CYS A 178 0.40 1.56 -5.82
N LEU A 179 1.28 0.59 -6.05
CA LEU A 179 1.49 -0.01 -7.38
C LEU A 179 0.26 -0.78 -7.87
N LYS A 180 -0.47 -1.47 -6.98
CA LYS A 180 -1.75 -2.13 -7.33
C LYS A 180 -2.75 -1.12 -7.87
N TYR A 181 -2.87 0.04 -7.23
CA TYR A 181 -3.77 1.10 -7.66
C TYR A 181 -3.31 1.79 -8.95
N THR A 182 -2.05 2.21 -9.03
CA THR A 182 -1.52 2.98 -10.16
C THR A 182 -1.42 2.15 -11.44
N SER A 183 -0.93 0.91 -11.35
CA SER A 183 -0.88 -0.01 -12.51
C SER A 183 -2.28 -0.36 -13.02
N GLY A 184 -3.26 -0.51 -12.12
CA GLY A 184 -4.67 -0.65 -12.46
C GLY A 184 -5.19 0.52 -13.28
N ARG A 185 -4.95 1.75 -12.82
CA ARG A 185 -5.35 2.97 -13.54
C ARG A 185 -4.63 3.13 -14.88
N ALA A 186 -3.34 2.81 -14.96
CA ALA A 186 -2.58 2.88 -16.20
C ALA A 186 -3.22 1.98 -17.29
N ARG A 187 -3.61 0.75 -16.93
CA ARG A 187 -4.33 -0.18 -17.82
C ARG A 187 -5.68 0.39 -18.27
N GLN A 188 -6.46 0.95 -17.34
CA GLN A 188 -7.75 1.56 -17.67
C GLN A 188 -7.59 2.77 -18.62
N LYS A 189 -6.59 3.62 -18.39
CA LYS A 189 -6.29 4.78 -19.26
C LYS A 189 -5.94 4.31 -20.67
N LYS A 190 -5.08 3.30 -20.80
CA LYS A 190 -4.73 2.69 -22.10
C LYS A 190 -5.97 2.14 -22.80
N ALA A 191 -6.82 1.39 -22.10
CA ALA A 191 -8.06 0.85 -22.68
C ALA A 191 -9.03 1.95 -23.19
N ARG A 192 -9.20 3.04 -22.42
CA ARG A 192 -10.05 4.17 -22.82
C ARG A 192 -9.54 4.88 -24.08
N MET A 193 -8.22 5.05 -24.22
CA MET A 193 -7.62 5.67 -25.41
C MET A 193 -7.79 4.83 -26.68
N VAL A 194 -7.76 3.50 -26.56
CA VAL A 194 -8.00 2.59 -27.70
C VAL A 194 -9.46 2.69 -28.16
N VAL A 195 -10.43 2.71 -27.24
CA VAL A 195 -11.86 2.81 -27.58
C VAL A 195 -12.22 4.18 -28.19
N GLY A 196 -11.58 5.26 -27.76
CA GLY A 196 -11.84 6.61 -28.28
C GLY A 196 -11.44 6.81 -29.74
N LYS A 197 -10.36 6.17 -30.20
CA LYS A 197 -9.85 6.31 -31.58
C LYS A 197 -10.76 5.68 -32.65
N SER A 198 -11.57 4.69 -32.28
CA SER A 198 -12.44 3.97 -33.22
C SER A 198 -13.70 4.74 -33.64
N LYS A 199 -14.03 5.86 -32.98
CA LYS A 199 -15.29 6.61 -33.23
C LYS A 199 -15.17 7.76 -34.24
N SER A 200 -13.97 8.13 -34.70
CA SER A 200 -13.77 9.29 -35.60
C SER A 200 -13.65 8.96 -37.08
N LYS A 201 -13.89 7.71 -37.51
CA LYS A 201 -13.66 7.28 -38.91
C LYS A 201 -14.94 6.87 -39.66
N LYS A 202 -16.00 7.66 -39.53
CA LYS A 202 -17.20 7.51 -40.38
C LYS A 202 -17.81 8.86 -40.73
N MET A 203 -17.18 9.57 -41.66
CA MET A 203 -17.81 10.53 -42.57
C MET A 203 -16.94 10.61 -43.82
N HIS A 204 -17.40 9.98 -44.90
CA HIS A 204 -17.26 10.41 -46.29
C HIS A 204 -18.09 9.48 -47.17
#